data_AF-A0A9E2JCH5-F1
#
_entry.id   AF-A0A9E2JCH5-F1
#
_cell.length_a   1.000
_cell.length_b   1.000
_cell.length_c   1.000
_cell.angle_alpha   90.00
_cell.angle_beta   90.00
_cell.angle_gamma   90.00
#
_symmetry.space_group_name_H-M   'P 1'
#
loop_
_entity.id
_entity.type
_entity.pdbx_description
1 polymer ?
#
loop_
_entity_poly.entity_id
_entity_poly.type
_entity_poly.pdbx_seq_one_letter_code
_entity_poly.pdbx_strand_id
1 'polypeptide(L)'
;MTIAKGSSGLTTRSDPVRVDEYDPRKVDQGIRPLVRCLNVAIDATGRIERRKGYSLSSSGSFRDLFSAGNTALCVKDDELCLLGPALTTTALRSVTPGARMSYAAARGRVFYSNGFENGYVRHGMNFSWEPEPHDERDVEEDTVFAGSVPLGHLLEWFNGRMLIGQEEVVWYSERFYPGLYPLSRRHLHLTSRVRMIQRVSGGVWISDEGGIYWLGGMDPASWDQDQKADYPAIEGAVVKVPGSRTGIEALYGRGLVPLFMTERGVCLAGPDGFFKNLTEERIEHDKTPWPFRAVAGSAALIGDQAVFTLEA
;
A
#
# COMPACT_ATOMS: atom_id res chain seq x y z
N MET A 1 21.71 -35.37 -13.41
CA MET A 1 20.98 -34.30 -12.69
C MET A 1 21.10 -33.06 -13.55
N THR A 2 20.07 -32.74 -14.33
CA THR A 2 20.12 -31.59 -15.23
C THR A 2 19.91 -30.33 -14.39
N ILE A 3 20.99 -29.59 -14.15
CA ILE A 3 20.94 -28.30 -13.46
C ILE A 3 19.99 -27.39 -14.26
N ALA A 4 18.99 -26.81 -13.60
CA ALA A 4 18.10 -25.86 -14.22
C ALA A 4 18.92 -24.72 -14.84
N LYS A 5 18.68 -24.41 -16.13
CA LYS A 5 19.39 -23.33 -16.84
C LYS A 5 18.84 -21.94 -16.48
N GLY A 6 17.62 -21.90 -15.95
CA GLY A 6 16.95 -20.70 -15.47
C GLY A 6 15.67 -21.04 -14.72
N SER A 7 14.95 -20.02 -14.26
CA SER A 7 13.69 -20.14 -13.54
C SER A 7 12.60 -19.20 -14.02
N SER A 8 11.37 -19.69 -13.96
CA SER A 8 10.14 -18.90 -14.19
C SER A 8 9.58 -18.24 -12.94
N GLY A 9 10.30 -18.29 -11.81
CA GLY A 9 9.87 -17.73 -10.52
C GLY A 9 9.52 -18.78 -9.47
N LEU A 10 9.01 -18.30 -8.33
CA LEU A 10 8.58 -19.13 -7.19
C LEU A 10 7.20 -19.74 -7.47
N THR A 11 7.02 -21.02 -7.12
CA THR A 11 5.72 -21.69 -7.01
C THR A 11 5.65 -22.41 -5.66
N THR A 12 4.57 -22.19 -4.92
CA THR A 12 4.30 -22.86 -3.63
C THR A 12 3.03 -23.71 -3.66
N ARG A 13 2.22 -23.62 -4.72
CA ARG A 13 0.99 -24.40 -4.87
C ARG A 13 1.19 -25.84 -5.35
N SER A 14 2.20 -26.04 -6.19
CA SER A 14 2.49 -27.35 -6.76
C SER A 14 3.27 -28.20 -5.78
N ASP A 15 2.93 -29.50 -5.67
CA ASP A 15 3.71 -30.47 -4.91
C ASP A 15 5.18 -30.37 -5.35
N PRO A 16 6.14 -30.14 -4.42
CA PRO A 16 7.56 -30.01 -4.73
C PRO A 16 8.12 -31.12 -5.64
N VAL A 17 7.55 -32.32 -5.56
CA VAL A 17 7.96 -33.50 -6.33
C VAL A 17 7.37 -33.49 -7.76
N ARG A 18 6.26 -32.78 -7.99
CA ARG A 18 5.55 -32.68 -9.28
C ARG A 18 5.79 -31.38 -10.03
N VAL A 19 6.60 -30.46 -9.49
CA VAL A 19 6.91 -29.17 -10.14
C VAL A 19 7.63 -29.34 -11.49
N ASP A 20 8.22 -30.50 -11.73
CA ASP A 20 8.83 -30.91 -13.00
C ASP A 20 7.81 -31.44 -14.04
N GLU A 21 6.54 -31.68 -13.68
CA GLU A 21 5.52 -32.19 -14.62
C GLU A 21 4.97 -31.06 -15.53
N TYR A 22 5.68 -30.87 -16.63
CA TYR A 22 5.14 -30.69 -17.99
C TYR A 22 4.52 -29.31 -18.36
N ASP A 23 5.38 -28.34 -18.74
CA ASP A 23 5.05 -27.31 -19.74
C ASP A 23 5.82 -27.62 -21.05
N PRO A 24 5.22 -28.30 -22.03
CA PRO A 24 5.91 -28.74 -23.25
C PRO A 24 6.43 -27.59 -24.12
N ARG A 25 6.05 -26.33 -23.85
CA ARG A 25 6.57 -25.15 -24.57
C ARG A 25 7.89 -24.63 -24.01
N LYS A 26 8.31 -25.07 -22.82
CA LYS A 26 9.52 -24.56 -22.11
C LYS A 26 10.59 -25.60 -21.83
N VAL A 27 10.29 -26.89 -22.05
CA VAL A 27 11.23 -28.00 -21.82
C VAL A 27 12.54 -27.81 -22.60
N ASP A 28 12.46 -27.33 -23.85
CA ASP A 28 13.63 -27.11 -24.70
C ASP A 28 14.58 -26.01 -24.19
N GLN A 29 14.12 -25.13 -23.28
CA GLN A 29 14.91 -24.00 -22.75
C GLN A 29 15.55 -24.29 -21.38
N GLY A 30 15.15 -25.36 -20.69
CA GLY A 30 15.68 -25.71 -19.36
C GLY A 30 15.28 -24.75 -18.23
N ILE A 31 14.21 -23.97 -18.42
CA ILE A 31 13.63 -23.04 -17.43
C ILE A 31 12.65 -23.80 -16.54
N ARG A 32 12.79 -23.70 -15.21
CA ARG A 32 11.93 -24.40 -14.24
C ARG A 32 11.46 -23.50 -13.09
N PRO A 33 10.21 -23.63 -12.62
CA PRO A 33 9.80 -22.93 -11.41
C PRO A 33 10.59 -23.43 -10.19
N LEU A 34 10.77 -22.56 -9.20
CA LEU A 34 11.45 -22.86 -7.95
C LEU A 34 10.44 -23.06 -6.84
N VAL A 35 10.66 -24.04 -5.98
CA VAL A 35 9.80 -24.30 -4.79
C VAL A 35 10.29 -23.56 -3.55
N ARG A 36 11.57 -23.18 -3.54
CA ARG A 36 12.21 -22.40 -2.49
C ARG A 36 13.35 -21.57 -3.07
N CYS A 37 13.46 -20.33 -2.61
CA CYS A 37 14.48 -19.37 -3.05
C CYS A 37 15.02 -18.63 -1.83
N LEU A 38 16.35 -18.55 -1.67
CA LEU A 38 16.98 -17.75 -0.61
C LEU A 38 18.11 -16.91 -1.20
N ASN A 39 18.02 -15.58 -1.03
CA ASN A 39 19.02 -14.62 -1.51
C ASN A 39 19.33 -14.73 -3.02
N VAL A 40 18.30 -14.99 -3.83
CA VAL A 40 18.41 -15.04 -5.29
C VAL A 40 17.59 -13.93 -5.95
N ALA A 41 18.04 -13.49 -7.11
CA ALA A 41 17.30 -12.67 -8.05
C ALA A 41 17.10 -13.49 -9.33
N ILE A 42 15.95 -13.31 -9.98
CA ILE A 42 15.64 -13.93 -11.27
C ILE A 42 15.42 -12.78 -12.22
N ASP A 43 16.22 -12.69 -13.28
CA ASP A 43 16.08 -11.64 -14.28
C ASP A 43 14.97 -11.96 -15.30
N ALA A 44 14.73 -11.05 -16.24
CA ALA A 44 13.69 -11.21 -17.26
C ALA A 44 13.95 -12.39 -18.23
N THR A 45 15.18 -12.90 -18.32
CA THR A 45 15.53 -14.08 -19.12
C THR A 45 15.32 -15.38 -18.35
N GLY A 46 14.99 -15.28 -17.06
CA GLY A 46 14.91 -16.40 -16.13
C GLY A 46 16.27 -16.78 -15.55
N ARG A 47 17.35 -16.03 -15.79
CA ARG A 47 18.64 -16.35 -15.20
C ARG A 47 18.58 -16.16 -13.69
N ILE A 48 19.03 -17.18 -12.96
CA ILE A 48 19.13 -17.14 -11.51
C ILE A 48 20.49 -16.56 -11.14
N GLU A 49 20.49 -15.50 -10.36
CA GLU A 49 21.69 -14.87 -9.83
C GLU A 49 21.59 -14.72 -8.31
N ARG A 50 22.74 -14.68 -7.63
CA ARG A 50 22.76 -14.31 -6.21
C ARG A 50 22.40 -12.83 -6.11
N ARG A 51 21.55 -12.45 -5.14
CA ARG A 51 21.29 -11.03 -4.87
C ARG A 51 22.61 -10.32 -4.58
N LYS A 52 22.78 -9.13 -5.14
CA LYS A 52 23.93 -8.26 -4.84
C LYS A 52 23.95 -8.02 -3.33
N GLY A 53 25.14 -8.02 -2.76
CA GLY A 53 25.32 -7.65 -1.35
C GLY A 53 24.88 -6.20 -1.11
N TYR A 54 24.64 -5.88 0.15
CA TYR A 54 24.35 -4.52 0.59
C TYR A 54 25.42 -4.10 1.60
N SER A 55 25.67 -2.79 1.68
CA SER A 55 26.43 -2.17 2.76
C SER A 55 25.49 -1.29 3.57
N LEU A 56 25.77 -1.16 4.87
CA LEU A 56 25.04 -0.25 5.72
C LEU A 56 25.36 1.19 5.31
N SER A 57 24.34 1.96 4.93
CA SER A 57 24.49 3.38 4.60
C SER A 57 24.17 4.28 5.79
N SER A 58 23.18 3.92 6.60
CA SER A 58 22.77 4.65 7.80
C SER A 58 22.23 3.65 8.81
N SER A 59 22.60 3.81 10.09
CA SER A 59 22.16 2.95 11.19
C SER A 59 20.91 3.50 11.87
N GLY A 60 20.20 2.62 12.58
CA GLY A 60 18.94 2.93 13.27
C GLY A 60 17.77 2.12 12.72
N SER A 61 16.63 2.21 13.39
CA SER A 61 15.39 1.57 13.00
C SER A 61 14.60 2.48 12.07
N PHE A 62 14.73 2.27 10.76
CA PHE A 62 13.98 3.00 9.74
C PHE A 62 12.69 2.26 9.38
N ARG A 63 11.58 2.98 9.35
CA ARG A 63 10.28 2.49 8.89
C ARG A 63 9.49 3.58 8.18
N ASP A 64 8.43 3.15 7.50
CA ASP A 64 7.41 4.02 6.92
C ASP A 64 7.99 5.16 6.06
N LEU A 65 8.81 4.79 5.08
CA LEU A 65 9.37 5.73 4.13
C LEU A 65 8.27 6.26 3.20
N PHE A 66 8.28 7.56 2.96
CA PHE A 66 7.36 8.23 2.04
C PHE A 66 8.08 9.32 1.27
N SER A 67 7.68 9.54 0.02
CA SER A 67 8.15 10.69 -0.76
C SER A 67 7.03 11.29 -1.60
N ALA A 68 7.01 12.62 -1.65
CA ALA A 68 6.14 13.39 -2.52
C ALA A 68 6.82 14.71 -2.91
N GLY A 69 7.07 14.89 -4.20
CA GLY A 69 7.80 16.05 -4.70
C GLY A 69 9.20 16.14 -4.07
N ASN A 70 9.49 17.27 -3.42
CA ASN A 70 10.78 17.52 -2.76
C ASN A 70 10.79 17.12 -1.27
N THR A 71 9.73 16.47 -0.77
CA THR A 71 9.65 16.02 0.62
C THR A 71 9.79 14.51 0.65
N ALA A 72 10.77 14.03 1.40
CA ALA A 72 10.89 12.63 1.79
C ALA A 72 10.85 12.55 3.32
N LEU A 73 10.08 11.60 3.83
CA LEU A 73 9.85 11.35 5.24
C LEU A 73 10.15 9.90 5.57
N CYS A 74 10.53 9.66 6.81
CA CYS A 74 10.59 8.33 7.39
C CYS A 74 10.37 8.46 8.89
N VAL A 75 10.08 7.34 9.56
CA VAL A 75 10.25 7.25 11.00
C VAL A 75 11.58 6.57 11.29
N LYS A 76 12.43 7.22 12.09
CA LYS A 76 13.72 6.69 12.54
C LYS A 76 13.75 6.72 14.06
N ASP A 77 13.96 5.57 14.69
CA ASP A 77 14.10 5.45 16.15
C ASP A 77 12.97 6.17 16.92
N ASP A 78 11.73 5.97 16.46
CA ASP A 78 10.50 6.57 17.03
C ASP A 78 10.40 8.10 16.89
N GLU A 79 11.12 8.68 15.93
CA GLU A 79 10.99 10.07 15.51
C GLU A 79 10.55 10.16 14.05
N LEU A 80 9.52 10.97 13.78
CA LEU A 80 9.21 11.41 12.42
C LEU A 80 10.35 12.31 11.96
N CYS A 81 10.99 11.95 10.84
CA CYS A 81 12.15 12.65 10.30
C CYS A 81 11.91 13.10 8.85
N LEU A 82 12.52 14.23 8.49
CA LEU A 82 12.87 14.48 7.08
C LEU A 82 14.02 13.57 6.68
N LEU A 83 13.90 12.98 5.50
CA LEU A 83 14.96 12.19 4.87
C LEU A 83 15.62 13.03 3.78
N GLY A 84 16.85 13.46 4.04
CA GLY A 84 17.68 14.21 3.11
C GLY A 84 18.48 13.32 2.15
N PRO A 85 19.23 13.94 1.22
CA PRO A 85 20.20 13.24 0.39
C PRO A 85 21.19 12.43 1.25
N ALA A 86 21.70 11.34 0.69
CA ALA A 86 22.59 10.40 1.39
C ALA A 86 21.99 9.79 2.68
N LEU A 87 20.66 9.74 2.80
CA LEU A 87 19.93 9.16 3.93
C LEU A 87 20.22 9.85 5.29
N THR A 88 20.52 11.15 5.23
CA THR A 88 20.61 12.00 6.43
C THR A 88 19.22 12.28 6.98
N THR A 89 19.04 12.22 8.30
CA THR A 89 17.73 12.44 8.93
C THR A 89 17.72 13.70 9.79
N THR A 90 16.65 14.48 9.69
CA THR A 90 16.37 15.61 10.59
C THR A 90 15.06 15.35 11.32
N ALA A 91 15.12 15.20 12.64
CA ALA A 91 13.95 14.95 13.46
C ALA A 91 12.96 16.13 13.42
N LEU A 92 11.68 15.81 13.29
CA LEU A 92 10.58 16.78 13.29
C LEU A 92 9.75 16.70 14.58
N ARG A 93 9.51 15.48 15.08
CA ARG A 93 8.83 15.21 16.35
C ARG A 93 9.03 13.75 16.77
N SER A 94 8.87 13.49 18.07
CA SER A 94 8.66 12.13 18.58
C SER A 94 7.27 11.61 18.18
N VAL A 95 7.17 10.30 17.99
CA VAL A 95 5.94 9.57 17.67
C VAL A 95 5.84 8.32 18.52
N THR A 96 4.63 7.76 18.66
CA THR A 96 4.41 6.55 19.44
C THR A 96 5.29 5.40 18.93
N PRO A 97 6.08 4.74 19.80
CA PRO A 97 6.93 3.61 19.44
C PRO A 97 6.18 2.48 18.77
N GLY A 98 6.74 1.93 17.70
CA GLY A 98 6.14 0.81 16.95
C GLY A 98 4.88 1.14 16.14
N ALA A 99 4.28 2.33 16.33
CA ALA A 99 3.13 2.76 15.53
C ALA A 99 3.54 3.01 14.08
N ARG A 100 2.76 2.47 13.14
CA ARG A 100 2.94 2.62 11.70
C ARG A 100 2.46 3.99 11.24
N MET A 101 3.30 4.67 10.47
CA MET A 101 2.99 5.99 9.93
C MET A 101 2.39 5.89 8.52
N SER A 102 1.19 6.44 8.36
CA SER A 102 0.58 6.65 7.05
C SER A 102 0.74 8.10 6.61
N TYR A 103 0.87 8.32 5.30
CA TYR A 103 1.09 9.64 4.72
C TYR A 103 0.18 9.87 3.51
N ALA A 104 -0.25 11.12 3.34
CA ALA A 104 -0.94 11.56 2.13
C ALA A 104 -0.46 12.95 1.71
N ALA A 105 -0.01 13.08 0.47
CA ALA A 105 0.40 14.36 -0.09
C ALA A 105 -0.79 15.08 -0.73
N ALA A 106 -1.05 16.31 -0.29
CA ALA A 106 -2.14 17.13 -0.79
C ALA A 106 -1.85 18.62 -0.60
N ARG A 107 -2.19 19.44 -1.60
CA ARG A 107 -2.13 20.92 -1.53
C ARG A 107 -0.77 21.47 -1.04
N GLY A 108 0.33 20.85 -1.48
CA GLY A 108 1.70 21.26 -1.08
C GLY A 108 2.10 20.88 0.35
N ARG A 109 1.34 19.99 0.99
CA ARG A 109 1.61 19.46 2.33
C ARG A 109 1.71 17.94 2.26
N VAL A 110 2.42 17.35 3.21
CA VAL A 110 2.39 15.91 3.47
C VAL A 110 1.74 15.69 4.82
N PHE A 111 0.49 15.25 4.81
CA PHE A 111 -0.23 14.86 6.01
C PHE A 111 0.29 13.52 6.49
N TYR A 112 0.28 13.31 7.81
CA TYR A 112 0.67 12.05 8.42
C TYR A 112 -0.26 11.70 9.58
N SER A 113 -0.44 10.40 9.82
CA SER A 113 -1.11 9.89 11.02
C SER A 113 -0.71 8.43 11.29
N ASN A 114 -0.71 8.04 12.56
CA ASN A 114 -0.36 6.69 13.01
C ASN A 114 -1.35 6.12 14.06
N GLY A 115 -2.55 6.68 14.15
CA GLY A 115 -3.56 6.32 15.16
C GLY A 115 -3.38 6.97 16.54
N PHE A 116 -2.22 7.58 16.82
CA PHE A 116 -1.93 8.24 18.11
C PHE A 116 -1.61 9.72 17.92
N GLU A 117 -0.79 10.03 16.93
CA GLU A 117 -0.44 11.36 16.48
C GLU A 117 -0.93 11.60 15.05
N ASN A 118 -1.22 12.86 14.75
CA ASN A 118 -1.41 13.35 13.39
C ASN A 118 -0.74 14.73 13.24
N GLY A 119 -0.65 15.17 11.99
CA GLY A 119 -0.08 16.47 11.63
C GLY A 119 0.14 16.59 10.15
N TYR A 120 0.83 17.66 9.75
CA TYR A 120 1.35 17.76 8.40
C TYR A 120 2.73 18.40 8.36
N VAL A 121 3.50 18.03 7.35
CA VAL A 121 4.79 18.64 7.03
C VAL A 121 4.62 19.59 5.86
N ARG A 122 5.15 20.81 5.99
CA ARG A 122 5.21 21.82 4.92
C ARG A 122 6.53 22.58 5.02
N HIS A 123 7.23 22.73 3.89
CA HIS A 123 8.55 23.41 3.85
C HIS A 123 9.56 22.86 4.88
N GLY A 124 9.55 21.54 5.10
CA GLY A 124 10.45 20.89 6.06
C GLY A 124 10.13 21.15 7.53
N MET A 125 8.96 21.71 7.84
CA MET A 125 8.52 21.96 9.21
C MET A 125 7.25 21.17 9.51
N ASN A 126 7.13 20.73 10.76
CA ASN A 126 5.97 20.03 11.29
C ASN A 126 4.93 21.01 11.84
N PHE A 127 3.65 20.73 11.60
CA PHE A 127 2.52 21.51 12.07
C PHE A 127 1.39 20.61 12.58
N SER A 128 0.59 21.13 13.52
CA SER A 128 -0.65 20.50 13.96
C SER A 128 -1.66 20.41 12.82
N TRP A 129 -2.42 19.32 12.76
CA TRP A 129 -3.51 19.17 11.82
C TRP A 129 -4.82 19.61 12.46
N GLU A 130 -5.08 20.90 12.38
CA GLU A 130 -6.27 21.52 12.94
C GLU A 130 -7.32 21.81 11.85
N PRO A 131 -8.60 21.90 12.21
CA PRO A 131 -9.63 22.48 11.38
C PRO A 131 -9.19 23.82 10.79
N GLU A 132 -9.20 23.94 9.46
CA GLU A 132 -8.90 25.20 8.80
C GLU A 132 -10.11 26.15 8.87
N PRO A 133 -9.89 27.48 8.94
CA PRO A 133 -10.96 28.43 8.68
C PRO A 133 -11.59 28.14 7.31
N HIS A 134 -12.91 28.10 7.28
CA HIS A 134 -13.68 27.83 6.07
C HIS A 134 -14.75 28.90 5.88
N ASP A 135 -15.15 29.10 4.64
CA ASP A 135 -16.34 29.88 4.33
C ASP A 135 -17.55 28.97 4.58
N GLU A 136 -18.52 29.43 5.36
CA GLU A 136 -19.76 28.67 5.63
C GLU A 136 -20.51 28.35 4.33
N ARG A 137 -20.30 29.12 3.25
CA ARG A 137 -20.87 28.85 1.92
C ARG A 137 -20.19 27.69 1.18
N ASP A 138 -18.95 27.38 1.53
CA ASP A 138 -18.16 26.30 0.94
C ASP A 138 -18.37 24.95 1.66
N VAL A 139 -19.16 24.96 2.73
CA VAL A 139 -19.46 23.83 3.59
C VAL A 139 -20.98 23.65 3.67
N GLU A 140 -21.46 22.42 3.79
CA GLU A 140 -22.91 22.18 3.94
C GLU A 140 -23.41 22.73 5.29
N GLU A 141 -24.44 23.60 5.25
CA GLU A 141 -24.95 24.46 6.34
C GLU A 141 -25.35 23.73 7.65
N ASP A 142 -25.49 22.41 7.64
CA ASP A 142 -25.95 21.59 8.77
C ASP A 142 -24.84 20.79 9.48
N THR A 143 -23.60 21.22 9.31
CA THR A 143 -22.44 20.43 9.75
C THR A 143 -21.95 20.85 11.14
N VAL A 144 -22.31 20.07 12.17
CA VAL A 144 -21.61 20.14 13.46
C VAL A 144 -20.25 19.47 13.29
N PHE A 145 -19.19 20.28 13.19
CA PHE A 145 -17.80 19.83 13.30
C PHE A 145 -17.45 19.54 14.77
N ALA A 146 -18.13 18.56 15.36
CA ALA A 146 -17.83 18.11 16.71
C ALA A 146 -16.57 17.23 16.66
N GLY A 147 -15.39 17.82 16.79
CA GLY A 147 -14.19 17.06 17.15
C GLY A 147 -12.91 17.43 16.41
N SER A 148 -11.81 16.96 16.97
CA SER A 148 -10.50 16.92 16.34
C SER A 148 -10.52 16.05 15.09
N VAL A 149 -9.59 16.31 14.16
CA VAL A 149 -9.32 15.42 13.02
C VAL A 149 -9.17 13.97 13.53
N PRO A 150 -9.86 12.98 12.93
CA PRO A 150 -9.75 11.59 13.36
C PRO A 150 -8.30 11.11 13.43
N LEU A 151 -7.97 10.41 14.51
CA LEU A 151 -6.68 9.75 14.70
C LEU A 151 -6.77 8.35 14.07
N GLY A 152 -6.59 8.29 12.75
CA GLY A 152 -6.59 7.04 11.99
C GLY A 152 -5.20 6.53 11.65
N HIS A 153 -5.15 5.33 11.10
CA HIS A 153 -3.91 4.61 10.75
C HIS A 153 -3.67 4.52 9.24
N LEU A 154 -4.63 4.93 8.41
CA LEU A 154 -4.49 4.96 6.94
C LEU A 154 -4.96 6.29 6.37
N LEU A 155 -4.13 6.89 5.52
CA LEU A 155 -4.44 8.14 4.83
C LEU A 155 -4.43 7.94 3.31
N GLU A 156 -5.37 8.59 2.62
CA GLU A 156 -5.35 8.70 1.17
C GLU A 156 -5.99 10.01 0.71
N TRP A 157 -5.39 10.67 -0.28
CA TRP A 157 -5.97 11.87 -0.87
C TRP A 157 -6.76 11.54 -2.14
N PHE A 158 -8.07 11.79 -2.12
CA PHE A 158 -8.98 11.45 -3.21
C PHE A 158 -9.94 12.58 -3.54
N ASN A 159 -9.94 13.03 -4.80
CA ASN A 159 -10.89 14.02 -5.34
C ASN A 159 -11.09 15.30 -4.48
N GLY A 160 -10.01 15.80 -3.89
CA GLY A 160 -10.06 16.98 -3.03
C GLY A 160 -10.42 16.68 -1.58
N ARG A 161 -10.67 15.42 -1.21
CA ARG A 161 -10.96 15.00 0.15
C ARG A 161 -9.79 14.18 0.70
N MET A 162 -9.54 14.34 1.99
CA MET A 162 -8.70 13.41 2.73
C MET A 162 -9.56 12.26 3.24
N LEU A 163 -9.11 11.04 3.01
CA LEU A 163 -9.69 9.82 3.57
C LEU A 163 -8.84 9.38 4.75
N ILE A 164 -9.49 9.05 5.86
CA ILE A 164 -8.85 8.52 7.07
C ILE A 164 -9.50 7.20 7.44
N GLY A 165 -8.76 6.11 7.34
CA GLY A 165 -9.15 4.81 7.91
C GLY A 165 -8.84 4.81 9.40
N GLN A 166 -9.84 4.52 10.23
CA GLN A 166 -9.74 4.38 11.68
C GLN A 166 -10.59 3.18 12.09
N GLU A 167 -9.94 2.13 12.59
CA GLU A 167 -10.59 0.85 12.85
C GLU A 167 -11.46 0.42 11.64
N GLU A 168 -12.74 0.11 11.82
CA GLU A 168 -13.69 -0.28 10.77
C GLU A 168 -14.31 0.88 9.97
N VAL A 169 -13.87 2.12 10.22
CA VAL A 169 -14.49 3.32 9.64
C VAL A 169 -13.53 4.03 8.69
N VAL A 170 -14.05 4.46 7.54
CA VAL A 170 -13.35 5.41 6.66
C VAL A 170 -14.05 6.75 6.73
N TRP A 171 -13.40 7.71 7.39
CA TRP A 171 -13.82 9.10 7.43
C TRP A 171 -13.39 9.81 6.15
N TYR A 172 -14.20 10.75 5.66
CA TYR A 172 -13.81 11.62 4.56
C TYR A 172 -14.06 13.08 4.89
N SER A 173 -13.04 13.91 4.63
CA SER A 173 -13.08 15.33 4.95
C SER A 173 -14.05 16.09 4.06
N GLU A 174 -14.34 17.33 4.43
CA GLU A 174 -14.91 18.30 3.51
C GLU A 174 -14.02 18.54 2.29
N ARG A 175 -14.64 18.92 1.18
CA ARG A 175 -13.94 19.02 -0.09
C ARG A 175 -13.01 20.21 -0.04
N PHE A 176 -11.74 19.96 -0.32
CA PHE A 176 -10.63 20.91 -0.21
C PHE A 176 -10.26 21.31 1.22
N TYR A 177 -11.00 20.90 2.25
CA TYR A 177 -10.70 21.19 3.65
C TYR A 177 -10.30 19.91 4.41
N PRO A 178 -9.03 19.46 4.30
CA PRO A 178 -8.58 18.19 4.89
C PRO A 178 -8.64 18.13 6.42
N GLY A 179 -8.87 19.26 7.11
CA GLY A 179 -9.03 19.33 8.57
C GLY A 179 -10.48 19.30 9.06
N LEU A 180 -11.46 19.27 8.15
CA LEU A 180 -12.88 19.38 8.50
C LEU A 180 -13.60 18.06 8.28
N TYR A 181 -14.09 17.44 9.36
CA TYR A 181 -14.78 16.14 9.34
C TYR A 181 -16.16 16.22 9.99
N PRO A 182 -17.24 16.02 9.22
CA PRO A 182 -18.59 15.83 9.74
C PRO A 182 -18.76 14.43 10.35
N LEU A 183 -18.35 14.24 11.60
CA LEU A 183 -18.33 12.90 12.21
C LEU A 183 -19.71 12.22 12.32
N SER A 184 -20.81 12.97 12.18
CA SER A 184 -22.17 12.42 12.23
C SER A 184 -22.66 11.78 10.92
N ARG A 185 -22.06 12.11 9.76
CA ARG A 185 -22.62 11.72 8.44
C ARG A 185 -21.58 11.29 7.40
N ARG A 186 -20.33 11.76 7.49
CA ARG A 186 -19.31 11.54 6.44
C ARG A 186 -18.36 10.39 6.79
N HIS A 187 -18.93 9.19 6.86
CA HIS A 187 -18.18 7.97 7.11
C HIS A 187 -18.70 6.81 6.27
N LEU A 188 -17.80 5.89 5.94
CA LEU A 188 -18.13 4.58 5.40
C LEU A 188 -17.79 3.53 6.47
N HIS A 189 -18.77 2.72 6.86
CA HIS A 189 -18.54 1.59 7.75
C HIS A 189 -18.21 0.34 6.94
N LEU A 190 -17.15 -0.35 7.36
CA LEU A 190 -16.82 -1.70 6.93
C LEU A 190 -17.20 -2.70 8.03
N THR A 191 -17.06 -3.99 7.73
CA THR A 191 -17.43 -5.05 8.67
C THR A 191 -16.36 -5.30 9.73
N SER A 192 -15.13 -4.87 9.44
CA SER A 192 -13.95 -5.06 10.28
C SER A 192 -12.93 -3.96 10.00
N ARG A 193 -11.82 -3.98 10.73
CA ARG A 193 -10.78 -2.97 10.65
C ARG A 193 -10.26 -2.81 9.21
N VAL A 194 -10.20 -1.56 8.74
CA VAL A 194 -9.69 -1.17 7.43
C VAL A 194 -8.19 -1.48 7.35
N ARG A 195 -7.78 -2.19 6.30
CA ARG A 195 -6.41 -2.68 6.08
C ARG A 195 -5.72 -2.00 4.89
N MET A 196 -6.50 -1.42 3.97
CA MET A 196 -5.98 -0.74 2.80
C MET A 196 -6.98 0.30 2.31
N ILE A 197 -6.48 1.49 1.93
CA ILE A 197 -7.20 2.51 1.16
C ILE A 197 -6.26 2.94 0.05
N GLN A 198 -6.66 2.78 -1.22
CA GLN A 198 -5.82 3.13 -2.37
C GLN A 198 -6.64 3.78 -3.47
N ARG A 199 -6.37 5.06 -3.75
CA ARG A 199 -7.01 5.73 -4.88
C ARG A 199 -6.43 5.29 -6.23
N VAL A 200 -7.30 5.22 -7.21
CA VAL A 200 -6.99 5.13 -8.64
C VAL A 200 -7.82 6.16 -9.41
N SER A 201 -7.76 6.15 -10.74
CA SER A 201 -8.68 6.94 -11.54
C SER A 201 -10.11 6.43 -11.34
N GLY A 202 -11.06 7.33 -11.13
CA GLY A 202 -12.49 7.00 -11.06
C GLY A 202 -12.97 6.36 -9.75
N GLY A 203 -12.11 6.12 -8.76
CA GLY A 203 -12.55 5.52 -7.50
C GLY A 203 -11.41 5.13 -6.56
N VAL A 204 -11.77 4.33 -5.55
CA VAL A 204 -10.89 3.90 -4.46
C VAL A 204 -11.05 2.39 -4.23
N TRP A 205 -9.93 1.73 -3.96
CA TRP A 205 -9.89 0.37 -3.46
C TRP A 205 -9.79 0.37 -1.94
N ILE A 206 -10.66 -0.40 -1.29
CA ILE A 206 -10.62 -0.59 0.16
C ILE A 206 -10.54 -2.07 0.49
N SER A 207 -9.88 -2.42 1.59
CA SER A 207 -9.89 -3.77 2.13
C SER A 207 -10.11 -3.74 3.64
N ASP A 208 -10.88 -4.69 4.13
CA ASP A 208 -10.99 -5.07 5.54
C ASP A 208 -10.66 -6.57 5.70
N GLU A 209 -10.93 -7.19 6.85
CA GLU A 209 -10.70 -8.62 7.05
C GLU A 209 -11.57 -9.52 6.16
N GLY A 210 -12.74 -9.04 5.75
CA GLY A 210 -13.71 -9.78 4.94
C GLY A 210 -13.37 -9.80 3.45
N GLY A 211 -12.61 -8.83 2.95
CA GLY A 211 -12.28 -8.81 1.53
C GLY A 211 -11.63 -7.55 0.99
N ILE A 212 -11.68 -7.46 -0.34
CA ILE A 212 -11.23 -6.31 -1.13
C ILE A 212 -12.42 -5.81 -1.94
N TYR A 213 -12.66 -4.50 -1.88
CA TYR A 213 -13.83 -3.84 -2.46
C TYR A 213 -13.42 -2.70 -3.38
N TRP A 214 -14.15 -2.56 -4.46
CA TRP A 214 -14.10 -1.41 -5.35
C TRP A 214 -15.18 -0.40 -4.96
N LEU A 215 -14.79 0.87 -4.82
CA LEU A 215 -15.70 1.99 -4.60
C LEU A 215 -15.59 2.95 -5.79
N GLY A 216 -16.50 2.77 -6.74
CA GLY A 216 -16.53 3.53 -7.99
C GLY A 216 -17.24 4.87 -7.85
N GLY A 217 -16.72 5.89 -8.51
CA GLY A 217 -17.26 7.23 -8.50
C GLY A 217 -16.40 8.21 -7.71
N MET A 218 -16.65 9.51 -7.94
CA MET A 218 -15.85 10.61 -7.41
C MET A 218 -16.36 11.14 -6.06
N ASP A 219 -17.57 10.77 -5.66
CA ASP A 219 -18.18 11.22 -4.41
C ASP A 219 -18.36 10.04 -3.43
N PRO A 220 -17.65 10.05 -2.29
CA PRO A 220 -17.78 9.00 -1.28
C PRO A 220 -19.20 8.75 -0.77
N ALA A 221 -20.05 9.78 -0.77
CA ALA A 221 -21.44 9.64 -0.33
C ALA A 221 -22.31 8.77 -1.27
N SER A 222 -21.85 8.56 -2.51
CA SER A 222 -22.53 7.77 -3.53
C SER A 222 -21.92 6.38 -3.75
N TRP A 223 -20.89 6.03 -2.99
CA TRP A 223 -20.20 4.76 -3.15
C TRP A 223 -21.07 3.58 -2.76
N ASP A 224 -21.04 2.56 -3.60
CA ASP A 224 -21.54 1.22 -3.30
C ASP A 224 -20.36 0.24 -3.24
N GLN A 225 -20.38 -0.68 -2.28
CA GLN A 225 -19.26 -1.60 -2.03
C GLN A 225 -19.33 -2.80 -2.97
N ASP A 226 -18.53 -2.79 -4.02
CA ASP A 226 -18.43 -3.91 -4.97
C ASP A 226 -17.29 -4.86 -4.57
N GLN A 227 -17.62 -5.95 -3.86
CA GLN A 227 -16.64 -6.92 -3.40
C GLN A 227 -16.00 -7.67 -4.57
N LYS A 228 -14.68 -7.58 -4.69
CA LYS A 228 -13.88 -8.24 -5.74
C LYS A 228 -13.12 -9.47 -5.26
N ALA A 229 -12.88 -9.59 -3.96
CA ALA A 229 -12.25 -10.76 -3.35
C ALA A 229 -12.75 -11.00 -1.93
N ASP A 230 -12.76 -12.26 -1.52
CA ASP A 230 -13.16 -12.76 -0.19
C ASP A 230 -11.95 -12.95 0.75
N TYR A 231 -10.86 -12.23 0.49
CA TYR A 231 -9.64 -12.27 1.28
C TYR A 231 -9.00 -10.88 1.38
N PRO A 232 -8.34 -10.56 2.50
CA PRO A 232 -7.86 -9.23 2.78
C PRO A 232 -6.56 -8.90 2.05
N ALA A 233 -6.32 -7.60 1.86
CA ALA A 233 -4.98 -7.07 1.65
C ALA A 233 -4.16 -7.16 2.95
N ILE A 234 -2.88 -7.46 2.83
CA ILE A 234 -1.93 -7.34 3.94
C ILE A 234 -1.62 -5.86 4.13
N GLU A 235 -1.94 -5.33 5.31
CA GLU A 235 -1.78 -3.92 5.63
C GLU A 235 -0.33 -3.47 5.48
N GLY A 236 -0.12 -2.31 4.85
CA GLY A 236 1.20 -1.73 4.57
C GLY A 236 1.96 -2.39 3.41
N ALA A 237 1.55 -3.58 2.95
CA ALA A 237 2.20 -4.30 1.84
C ALA A 237 1.66 -3.86 0.47
N VAL A 238 1.62 -2.55 0.21
CA VAL A 238 1.11 -1.95 -1.04
C VAL A 238 2.07 -0.91 -1.61
N VAL A 239 2.25 -0.93 -2.93
CA VAL A 239 3.03 0.05 -3.66
C VAL A 239 2.28 0.50 -4.91
N LYS A 240 2.30 1.81 -5.20
CA LYS A 240 1.74 2.34 -6.45
C LYS A 240 2.78 2.25 -7.57
N VAL A 241 2.39 1.67 -8.69
CA VAL A 241 3.23 1.51 -9.88
C VAL A 241 2.55 2.13 -11.11
N PRO A 242 3.30 2.61 -12.11
CA PRO A 242 2.71 3.05 -13.37
C PRO A 242 1.97 1.89 -14.06
N GLY A 243 0.71 2.10 -14.46
CA GLY A 243 -0.11 1.11 -15.16
C GLY A 243 0.55 0.58 -16.42
N SER A 244 1.31 1.41 -17.14
CA SER A 244 2.10 1.01 -18.31
C SER A 244 3.12 -0.11 -18.04
N ARG A 245 3.51 -0.33 -16.78
CA ARG A 245 4.49 -1.36 -16.39
C ARG A 245 3.87 -2.67 -15.92
N THR A 246 2.55 -2.78 -15.96
CA THR A 246 1.82 -3.91 -15.35
C THR A 246 1.12 -4.80 -16.38
N GLY A 247 1.30 -4.54 -17.68
CA GLY A 247 0.65 -5.29 -18.76
C GLY A 247 -0.82 -4.93 -19.00
N ILE A 248 -1.36 -3.97 -18.24
CA ILE A 248 -2.71 -3.39 -18.43
C ILE A 248 -2.65 -1.99 -19.08
N GLU A 249 -1.55 -1.65 -19.73
CA GLU A 249 -1.31 -0.34 -20.35
C GLU A 249 -2.44 0.07 -21.29
N ALA A 250 -2.92 -0.87 -22.11
CA ALA A 250 -3.98 -0.67 -23.09
C ALA A 250 -5.33 -0.32 -22.46
N LEU A 251 -5.53 -0.64 -21.18
CA LEU A 251 -6.81 -0.44 -20.50
C LEU A 251 -6.82 0.84 -19.67
N TYR A 252 -5.69 1.23 -19.05
CA TYR A 252 -5.71 2.24 -17.98
C TYR A 252 -4.60 3.30 -18.06
N GLY A 253 -3.86 3.34 -19.18
CA GLY A 253 -2.91 4.40 -19.48
C GLY A 253 -1.75 4.56 -18.48
N ARG A 254 -1.23 5.79 -18.34
CA ARG A 254 -0.07 6.13 -17.50
C ARG A 254 -0.40 6.40 -16.02
N GLY A 255 -1.63 6.14 -15.58
CA GLY A 255 -2.04 6.33 -14.18
C GLY A 255 -1.27 5.41 -13.22
N LEU A 256 -1.16 5.81 -11.96
CA LEU A 256 -0.64 4.92 -10.91
C LEU A 256 -1.73 3.95 -10.47
N VAL A 257 -1.35 2.67 -10.35
CA VAL A 257 -2.22 1.57 -9.88
C VAL A 257 -1.56 0.86 -8.69
N PRO A 258 -2.32 0.48 -7.66
CA PRO A 258 -1.79 -0.31 -6.54
C PRO A 258 -1.45 -1.74 -6.95
N LEU A 259 -0.24 -2.15 -6.59
CA LEU A 259 0.20 -3.53 -6.52
C LEU A 259 0.39 -3.87 -5.05
N PHE A 260 -0.26 -4.91 -4.55
CA PHE A 260 -0.26 -5.21 -3.12
C PHE A 260 -0.26 -6.70 -2.83
N MET A 261 0.19 -7.05 -1.63
CA MET A 261 0.25 -8.42 -1.17
C MET A 261 -1.03 -8.83 -0.45
N THR A 262 -1.44 -10.08 -0.65
CA THR A 262 -2.53 -10.75 0.05
C THR A 262 -2.07 -12.14 0.48
N GLU A 263 -2.86 -12.83 1.28
CA GLU A 263 -2.61 -14.25 1.62
C GLU A 263 -2.70 -15.18 0.40
N ARG A 264 -3.39 -14.75 -0.67
CA ARG A 264 -3.48 -15.50 -1.93
C ARG A 264 -2.46 -15.02 -2.97
N GLY A 265 -1.52 -14.16 -2.59
CA GLY A 265 -0.43 -13.67 -3.44
C GLY A 265 -0.56 -12.19 -3.84
N VAL A 266 0.20 -11.79 -4.87
CA VAL A 266 0.31 -10.41 -5.34
C VAL A 266 -0.88 -10.04 -6.23
N CYS A 267 -1.62 -9.02 -5.82
CA CYS A 267 -2.77 -8.50 -6.55
C CYS A 267 -2.47 -7.15 -7.19
N LEU A 268 -3.09 -6.92 -8.34
CA LEU A 268 -3.12 -5.66 -9.07
C LEU A 268 -4.56 -5.17 -9.10
N ALA A 269 -4.78 -3.91 -8.72
CA ALA A 269 -6.10 -3.30 -8.79
C ALA A 269 -6.03 -1.98 -9.56
N GLY A 270 -6.90 -1.83 -10.55
CA GLY A 270 -6.93 -0.71 -11.49
C GLY A 270 -8.22 0.12 -11.40
N PRO A 271 -8.38 1.12 -12.27
CA PRO A 271 -9.63 1.83 -12.45
C PRO A 271 -10.81 0.93 -12.80
N ASP A 272 -12.02 1.46 -12.67
CA ASP A 272 -13.27 0.84 -13.14
C ASP A 272 -13.51 -0.58 -12.58
N GLY A 273 -13.02 -0.84 -11.36
CA GLY A 273 -13.17 -2.12 -10.68
C GLY A 273 -12.31 -3.25 -11.25
N PHE A 274 -11.30 -2.95 -12.07
CA PHE A 274 -10.37 -3.96 -12.56
C PHE A 274 -9.56 -4.56 -11.42
N PHE A 275 -9.65 -5.87 -11.23
CA PHE A 275 -8.91 -6.60 -10.21
C PHE A 275 -8.32 -7.88 -10.81
N LYS A 276 -7.06 -8.16 -10.48
CA LYS A 276 -6.41 -9.40 -10.86
C LYS A 276 -5.40 -9.83 -9.80
N ASN A 277 -5.55 -11.05 -9.31
CA ASN A 277 -4.47 -11.72 -8.60
C ASN A 277 -3.45 -12.26 -9.62
N LEU A 278 -2.22 -11.74 -9.59
CA LEU A 278 -1.19 -12.03 -10.58
C LEU A 278 -0.48 -13.36 -10.30
N THR A 279 -0.50 -13.81 -9.06
CA THR A 279 0.28 -14.97 -8.62
C THR A 279 -0.58 -16.09 -8.08
N GLU A 280 -1.91 -15.98 -8.06
CA GLU A 280 -2.81 -16.97 -7.45
C GLU A 280 -2.53 -18.39 -7.94
N GLU A 281 -2.26 -18.59 -9.22
CA GLU A 281 -1.99 -19.91 -9.79
C GLU A 281 -0.65 -20.53 -9.33
N ARG A 282 0.26 -19.72 -8.76
CA ARG A 282 1.63 -20.13 -8.44
C ARG A 282 1.96 -20.01 -6.96
N ILE A 283 1.52 -18.93 -6.33
CA ILE A 283 1.86 -18.58 -4.95
C ILE A 283 0.60 -18.63 -4.12
N GLU A 284 0.58 -19.56 -3.18
CA GLU A 284 -0.34 -19.57 -2.05
C GLU A 284 0.51 -19.35 -0.80
N HIS A 285 0.18 -18.33 -0.01
CA HIS A 285 0.74 -18.25 1.33
C HIS A 285 0.02 -19.29 2.17
N ASP A 286 0.82 -20.10 2.85
CA ASP A 286 0.45 -21.40 3.43
C ASP A 286 -0.91 -21.37 4.16
N LYS A 287 -1.80 -22.32 3.82
CA LYS A 287 -3.10 -22.53 4.50
C LYS A 287 -2.95 -23.32 5.82
N THR A 288 -1.73 -23.68 6.20
CA THR A 288 -1.45 -24.60 7.31
C THR A 288 -0.81 -23.84 8.50
N PRO A 289 -1.18 -24.13 9.76
CA PRO A 289 -0.76 -23.32 10.90
C PRO A 289 0.68 -23.68 11.31
N TRP A 290 1.66 -22.94 10.80
CA TRP A 290 3.04 -22.93 11.29
C TRP A 290 3.64 -21.53 11.16
N PRO A 291 4.22 -20.98 12.22
CA PRO A 291 3.59 -20.09 13.21
C PRO A 291 3.13 -18.70 12.68
N PHE A 292 3.18 -18.42 11.38
CA PHE A 292 3.24 -17.05 10.89
C PHE A 292 2.22 -16.76 9.78
N ARG A 293 1.06 -16.21 10.15
CA ARG A 293 0.15 -15.54 9.21
C ARG A 293 0.64 -14.10 9.07
N ALA A 294 1.03 -13.67 7.88
CA ALA A 294 1.50 -12.31 7.68
C ALA A 294 0.36 -11.31 7.95
N VAL A 295 0.42 -10.61 9.07
CA VAL A 295 -0.61 -9.63 9.47
C VAL A 295 -0.29 -8.23 8.95
N ALA A 296 0.95 -8.00 8.54
CA ALA A 296 1.47 -6.70 8.14
C ALA A 296 2.62 -6.85 7.14
N GLY A 297 2.99 -5.74 6.50
CA GLY A 297 4.19 -5.68 5.72
C GLY A 297 4.55 -4.27 5.25
N SER A 298 5.54 -4.21 4.38
CA SER A 298 5.97 -3.02 3.67
C SER A 298 6.14 -3.34 2.19
N ALA A 299 5.99 -2.33 1.34
CA ALA A 299 6.26 -2.47 -0.08
C ALA A 299 7.01 -1.24 -0.62
N ALA A 300 7.87 -1.47 -1.60
CA ALA A 300 8.61 -0.41 -2.28
C ALA A 300 8.82 -0.73 -3.75
N LEU A 301 8.91 0.30 -4.59
CA LEU A 301 9.34 0.18 -5.98
C LEU A 301 10.81 0.56 -6.06
N ILE A 302 11.68 -0.40 -6.37
CA ILE A 302 13.12 -0.20 -6.51
C ILE A 302 13.47 -0.37 -7.99
N GLY A 303 13.68 0.74 -8.68
CA GLY A 303 13.82 0.75 -10.14
C GLY A 303 12.54 0.23 -10.80
N ASP A 304 12.62 -0.93 -11.43
CA ASP A 304 11.49 -1.57 -12.11
C ASP A 304 10.95 -2.80 -11.34
N GLN A 305 11.37 -2.98 -10.08
CA GLN A 305 10.98 -4.13 -9.24
C GLN A 305 10.12 -3.68 -8.06
N ALA A 306 8.93 -4.25 -7.92
CA ALA A 306 8.17 -4.18 -6.69
C ALA A 306 8.76 -5.18 -5.68
N VAL A 307 9.07 -4.70 -4.48
CA VAL A 307 9.61 -5.49 -3.38
C VAL A 307 8.62 -5.42 -2.24
N PHE A 308 8.25 -6.59 -1.71
CA PHE A 308 7.37 -6.74 -0.56
C PHE A 308 8.15 -7.40 0.58
N THR A 309 7.96 -6.89 1.79
CA THR A 309 8.46 -7.48 3.02
C THR A 309 7.26 -7.78 3.89
N LEU A 310 7.17 -8.99 4.42
CA LEU A 310 6.04 -9.43 5.24
C LEU A 310 6.50 -9.66 6.68
N GLU A 311 5.65 -9.23 7.60
CA GLU A 311 5.82 -9.37 9.04
C GLU A 311 4.73 -10.32 9.55
N ALA A 312 5.15 -11.19 10.46
CA ALA A 312 4.30 -12.20 11.06
C ALA A 312 3.83 -11.80 12.46
#